data_AF-A0A9X6ZXT0-F1
#
_entry.id   AF-A0A9X6ZXT0-F1
#
_cell.length_a   1.000
_cell.length_b   1.000
_cell.length_c   1.000
_cell.angle_alpha   90.00
_cell.angle_beta   90.00
_cell.angle_gamma   90.00
#
_symmetry.space_group_name_H-M   'P 1'
#
loop_
_entity.id
_entity.type
_entity.pdbx_description
1 polymer ?
#
loop_
_entity_poly.entity_id
_entity_poly.type
_entity_poly.pdbx_seq_one_letter_code
_entity_poly.pdbx_strand_id
1 'polypeptide(L)' 'EAKKLLTFTTYPLSDICASLNFSDQSYFTKIFKKFTNETPGKYRKSHVVI' A
#
# COMPACT_ATOMS: atom_id res chain seq x y z
N GLU A 1 -5.21 -8.00 -1.41
CA GLU A 1 -5.59 -6.73 -2.06
C GLU A 1 -4.53 -5.62 -1.99
N ALA A 2 -4.08 -5.13 -0.81
CA ALA A 2 -3.11 -4.02 -0.75
C ALA A 2 -1.85 -4.17 -1.65
N LYS A 3 -1.20 -5.34 -1.64
CA LYS A 3 -0.05 -5.62 -2.51
C LYS A 3 -0.40 -5.50 -3.99
N LYS A 4 -1.54 -6.06 -4.42
CA LYS A 4 -2.00 -6.01 -5.81
C LYS A 4 -2.24 -4.56 -6.25
N LEU A 5 -2.91 -3.76 -5.43
CA LEU A 5 -3.14 -2.34 -5.72
C LEU A 5 -1.83 -1.55 -5.82
N LEU A 6 -0.84 -1.86 -4.98
CA LEU A 6 0.47 -1.21 -5.05
C LEU A 6 1.31 -1.64 -6.27
N THR A 7 1.13 -2.87 -6.74
CA THR A 7 1.88 -3.48 -7.86
C THR A 7 1.29 -3.16 -9.23
N PHE A 8 -0.05 -3.19 -9.35
CA PHE A 8 -0.77 -3.14 -10.62
C PHE A 8 -1.48 -1.83 -10.88
N THR A 9 -1.45 -0.87 -9.95
CA THR A 9 -2.06 0.46 -10.16
C THR A 9 -1.13 1.58 -9.73
N THR A 10 -1.36 2.76 -10.30
CA THR A 10 -0.71 4.03 -9.93
C THR A 10 -1.44 4.77 -8.82
N TYR A 11 -2.50 4.19 -8.23
CA TYR A 11 -3.36 4.90 -7.28
C TYR A 11 -2.56 5.48 -6.12
N PRO A 12 -2.80 6.74 -5.73
CA PRO A 12 -2.12 7.31 -4.58
C PRO A 12 -2.42 6.48 -3.33
N LEU A 13 -1.49 6.52 -2.35
CA LEU A 13 -1.63 5.71 -1.14
C LEU A 13 -2.92 6.03 -0.37
N SER A 14 -3.40 7.28 -0.46
CA SER A 14 -4.69 7.74 0.08
C SER A 14 -5.87 6.95 -0.48
N ASP A 15 -5.90 6.73 -1.78
CA ASP A 15 -7.02 6.06 -2.46
C ASP A 15 -7.00 4.57 -2.16
N ILE A 16 -5.80 3.97 -2.09
CA ILE A 16 -5.62 2.58 -1.64
C ILE A 16 -6.08 2.43 -0.19
N CYS A 17 -5.76 3.41 0.67
CA CYS A 17 -6.17 3.43 2.07
C CYS A 17 -7.70 3.48 2.20
N ALA A 18 -8.34 4.40 1.47
CA ALA A 18 -9.80 4.53 1.41
C ALA A 18 -10.48 3.28 0.85
N SER A 19 -9.95 2.71 -0.25
CA SER A 19 -10.49 1.51 -0.91
C SER A 19 -10.43 0.26 -0.03
N LEU A 20 -9.53 0.23 0.95
CA LEU A 20 -9.33 -0.87 1.87
C LEU A 20 -9.93 -0.59 3.27
N ASN A 21 -10.76 0.45 3.40
CA ASN A 21 -11.41 0.88 4.64
C ASN A 21 -10.44 1.15 5.81
N PHE A 22 -9.23 1.63 5.51
CA PHE A 22 -8.32 2.11 6.55
C PHE A 22 -8.65 3.56 6.90
N SER A 23 -8.78 3.84 8.19
CA SER A 23 -9.13 5.16 8.72
C SER A 23 -8.08 6.23 8.41
N ASP A 24 -6.80 5.85 8.32
CA ASP A 24 -5.72 6.75 7.97
C ASP A 24 -4.50 6.01 7.38
N GLN A 25 -3.70 6.76 6.63
CA GLN A 25 -2.54 6.25 5.90
C GLN A 25 -1.42 5.76 6.84
N SER A 26 -1.28 6.33 8.03
CA SER A 26 -0.26 5.94 9.01
C SER A 26 -0.59 4.56 9.59
N TYR A 27 -1.85 4.32 9.93
CA TYR A 27 -2.32 3.01 10.38
C TYR A 27 -2.16 1.96 9.28
N PHE A 28 -2.58 2.27 8.05
CA PHE A 28 -2.33 1.41 6.89
C PHE A 28 -0.84 1.07 6.74
N THR A 29 0.03 2.08 6.82
CA THR A 29 1.49 1.89 6.68
C THR A 29 2.07 1.00 7.78
N LYS A 30 1.64 1.20 9.04
CA LYS A 30 2.06 0.35 10.17
C LYS A 30 1.64 -1.10 9.97
N ILE A 31 0.38 -1.32 9.62
CA ILE A 31 -0.17 -2.66 9.39
C ILE A 31 0.51 -3.33 8.20
N PHE A 32 0.62 -2.64 7.07
CA PHE A 32 1.26 -3.16 5.87
C PHE A 32 2.73 -3.53 6.14
N LYS A 33 3.48 -2.67 6.84
CA LYS A 33 4.86 -2.96 7.23
C LYS A 33 4.95 -4.16 8.18
N LYS A 34 4.02 -4.31 9.12
CA LYS A 34 3.97 -5.48 10.00
C LYS A 34 3.79 -6.80 9.23
N PHE A 35 3.02 -6.78 8.15
CA PHE A 35 2.75 -7.99 7.34
C PHE A 35 3.78 -8.25 6.23
N THR A 36 4.47 -7.22 5.76
CA THR A 36 5.38 -7.31 4.59
C THR A 36 6.84 -7.01 4.90
N ASN A 37 7.14 -6.59 6.13
CA ASN A 37 8.43 -6.04 6.57
C ASN A 37 8.89 -4.77 5.83
N GLU A 38 8.06 -4.18 4.97
CA GLU A 38 8.40 -3.00 4.19
C GLU A 38 7.27 -1.97 4.19
N THR A 39 7.60 -0.69 4.06
CA THR A 39 6.56 0.35 3.89
C THR A 39 5.86 0.20 2.54
N PRO A 40 4.58 0.55 2.40
CA PRO A 40 3.85 0.50 1.12
C PRO A 40 4.57 1.23 -0.03
N GLY A 41 5.18 2.39 0.27
CA GLY A 41 5.93 3.17 -0.72
C GLY A 41 7.20 2.47 -1.21
N LYS A 42 7.96 1.85 -0.29
CA LYS A 42 9.12 1.02 -0.65
C LYS A 42 8.69 -0.21 -1.45
N TYR A 43 7.63 -0.89 -1.01
CA TYR A 43 7.07 -2.05 -1.69
C TYR A 43 6.68 -1.71 -3.13
N ARG A 44 5.93 -0.63 -3.34
CA ARG A 44 5.56 -0.12 -4.67
C ARG A 44 6.78 0.13 -5.55
N LYS A 45 7.81 0.83 -5.05
CA LYS A 45 9.02 1.12 -5.83
C LYS A 45 9.76 -0.16 -6.27
N SER A 46 9.73 -1.21 -5.46
CA SER A 46 10.44 -2.46 -5.75
C SER A 46 9.62 -3.48 -6.55
N HIS A 47 8.29 -3.34 -6.61
CA HIS A 47 7.37 -4.35 -7.15
C HIS A 47 6.35 -3.76 -8.12
N VAL A 48 6.59 -2.58 -8.68
CA VAL A 48 5.77 -2.01 -9.75
C VAL A 48 6.02 -2.79 -11.05
N VAL A 49 4.93 -3.19 -11.72
CA VAL A 49 4.96 -3.99 -12.95
C VAL A 49 4.18 -3.29 -14.09
N ILE A 50 3.97 -1.99 -13.95
CA ILE A 50 3.22 -1.14 -14.90
C ILE A 50 4.16 -0.25 -15.70
#